data_AF-A0A3D2ETQ6-F1
#
_entry.id   AF-A0A3D2ETQ6-F1
#
_cell.length_a   1.000
_cell.length_b   1.000
_cell.length_c   1.000
_cell.angle_alpha   90.00
_cell.angle_beta   90.00
_cell.angle_gamma   90.00
#
_symmetry.space_group_name_H-M   'P 1'
#
loop_
_entity.id
_entity.type
_entity.pdbx_description
1 polymer ?
#
loop_
_entity_poly.entity_id
_entity_poly.type
_entity_poly.pdbx_seq_one_letter_code
_entity_poly.pdbx_strand_id
1 'polypeptide(L)'
;HEVYGFFLAVITFAIVFGAFAANVLLGAMRAVPHAQLETAQAYGMSRRQVFWRILVPQMWLYALPGLSNLWVILIKATPLL
;
A
#
# COMPACT_ATOMS: atom_id res chain seq x y z
N HIS A 1 23.28 7.23 24.11
CA HIS A 1 23.67 6.45 22.92
C HIS A 1 22.57 5.51 22.45
N GLU A 2 21.87 4.79 23.34
CA GLU A 2 20.78 3.88 22.97
C GLU A 2 19.60 4.54 22.25
N VAL A 3 19.17 5.73 22.68
CA VAL A 3 18.05 6.46 22.06
C VAL A 3 18.35 6.85 20.60
N TYR A 4 19.61 7.19 20.29
CA TYR A 4 20.02 7.57 18.94
C TYR A 4 20.07 6.34 18.01
N GLY A 5 20.55 5.20 18.52
CA GLY A 5 20.49 3.92 17.81
C GLY A 5 19.07 3.45 17.55
N PHE A 6 18.18 3.59 18.54
CA PHE A 6 16.75 3.28 18.38
C PHE A 6 16.08 4.17 17.32
N PHE A 7 16.31 5.49 17.35
CA PHE A 7 15.75 6.40 16.34
C PHE A 7 16.25 6.08 14.93
N LEU A 8 17.54 5.82 14.76
CA LEU A 8 18.12 5.40 13.48
C LEU A 8 17.49 4.11 12.98
N ALA A 9 17.35 3.10 13.84
CA ALA A 9 16.72 1.83 13.49
C ALA A 9 15.27 2.02 13.05
N VAL A 10 14.49 2.83 13.77
CA VAL A 10 13.09 3.15 13.42
C VAL A 10 13.00 3.84 12.06
N ILE A 11 13.86 4.83 11.80
CA ILE A 11 13.86 5.57 10.52
C ILE A 11 14.24 4.64 9.37
N THR A 12 15.30 3.85 9.53
CA THR A 12 15.71 2.88 8.50
C THR A 12 14.60 1.88 8.21
N PHE A 13 13.95 1.34 9.24
CA PHE A 13 12.79 0.45 9.07
C PHE A 13 11.64 1.15 8.37
N ALA A 14 11.27 2.35 8.80
CA ALA A 14 10.17 3.10 8.22
C ALA A 14 10.39 3.38 6.73
N ILE A 15 11.61 3.72 6.32
CA ILE A 15 11.94 3.96 4.91
C ILE A 15 11.85 2.66 4.10
N VAL A 16 12.49 1.59 4.57
CA VAL A 16 12.52 0.30 3.84
C VAL A 16 11.10 -0.26 3.71
N PHE A 17 10.38 -0.39 4.82
CA PHE A 17 9.01 -0.90 4.81
C PHE A 17 8.03 0.04 4.11
N GLY A 18 8.23 1.36 4.23
CA GLY A 18 7.45 2.35 3.50
C GLY A 18 7.58 2.18 1.98
N ALA A 19 8.79 1.95 1.47
CA ALA A 19 9.02 1.69 0.05
C ALA A 19 8.34 0.38 -0.41
N PHE A 20 8.43 -0.69 0.39
CA PHE A 20 7.75 -1.95 0.09
C PHE A 20 6.21 -1.80 0.09
N ALA A 21 5.66 -1.14 1.11
CA ALA A 21 4.23 -0.88 1.21
C ALA A 21 3.73 -0.01 0.04
N ALA A 22 4.50 1.01 -0.35
CA ALA A 22 4.18 1.85 -1.51
C ALA A 22 4.13 1.04 -2.81
N ASN A 23 5.08 0.10 -3.02
CA ASN A 23 5.05 -0.79 -4.17
C ASN A 23 3.83 -1.72 -4.17
N VAL A 24 3.44 -2.26 -3.01
CA VAL A 24 2.23 -3.07 -2.88
C VAL A 24 0.98 -2.26 -3.21
N LEU A 25 0.85 -1.05 -2.64
CA LEU A 25 -0.27 -0.15 -2.92
C LEU A 25 -0.33 0.24 -4.40
N LEU A 26 0.82 0.54 -5.02
CA LEU A 26 0.89 0.84 -6.45
C LEU A 26 0.49 -0.36 -7.32
N GLY A 27 0.95 -1.56 -6.96
CA GLY A 27 0.53 -2.80 -7.61
C GLY A 27 -0.97 -3.02 -7.50
N ALA A 28 -1.53 -2.78 -6.31
CA ALA A 28 -2.96 -2.90 -6.05
C ALA A 28 -3.79 -1.86 -6.83
N MET A 29 -3.31 -0.62 -6.98
CA MET A 29 -3.98 0.41 -7.79
C MET A 29 -4.04 0.00 -9.26
N ARG A 30 -2.96 -0.60 -9.78
CA ARG A 30 -2.88 -1.07 -11.16
C ARG A 30 -3.69 -2.33 -11.42
N ALA A 31 -3.99 -3.11 -10.37
CA ALA A 31 -4.85 -4.29 -10.46
C ALA A 31 -6.34 -3.93 -10.64
N VAL A 32 -6.76 -2.70 -10.29
CA VAL A 32 -8.12 -2.23 -10.49
C VAL A 32 -8.40 -2.09 -12.00
N PRO A 33 -9.45 -2.73 -12.55
CA PRO A 33 -9.73 -2.67 -13.99
C PRO A 33 -10.00 -1.23 -14.47
N HIS A 34 -9.17 -0.73 -15.39
CA HIS A 34 -9.31 0.61 -15.97
C HIS A 34 -10.67 0.83 -16.63
N ALA A 35 -11.23 -0.21 -17.27
CA ALA A 35 -12.55 -0.15 -17.89
C ALA A 35 -13.66 0.26 -16.90
N GLN A 36 -13.59 -0.16 -15.63
CA GLN A 36 -14.58 0.25 -14.63
C GLN A 36 -14.45 1.73 -14.28
N LEU A 37 -13.22 2.25 -14.20
CA LEU A 37 -12.94 3.64 -13.90
C LEU A 37 -13.38 4.55 -15.06
N GLU A 38 -13.13 4.13 -16.29
CA GLU A 38 -13.56 4.84 -17.50
C GLU A 38 -15.08 4.82 -17.66
N THR A 39 -15.73 3.67 -17.40
CA THR A 39 -17.20 3.57 -17.42
C THR A 39 -17.83 4.50 -16.39
N ALA A 40 -17.27 4.59 -15.18
CA ALA A 40 -17.77 5.50 -14.16
C ALA A 40 -17.62 6.98 -14.55
N GLN A 41 -16.53 7.34 -15.22
CA GLN A 41 -16.34 8.69 -15.77
C GLN A 41 -17.33 8.98 -16.90
N ALA A 42 -17.57 8.02 -17.80
CA ALA A 42 -18.57 8.14 -18.86
C ALA A 42 -20.00 8.28 -18.31
N TYR A 43 -20.27 7.69 -17.14
CA TYR A 43 -21.52 7.82 -16.41
C TYR A 43 -21.68 9.16 -15.67
N GLY A 44 -20.72 10.10 -15.83
CA GLY A 44 -20.77 11.43 -15.25
C GLY A 44 -20.13 11.56 -13.87
N MET A 45 -19.42 10.54 -13.36
CA MET A 45 -18.68 10.68 -12.11
C MET A 45 -17.41 11.53 -12.29
N SER A 46 -17.20 12.48 -11.38
CA SER A 46 -15.95 13.22 -11.30
C SER A 46 -14.79 12.32 -10.89
N ARG A 47 -13.55 12.68 -11.27
CA ARG A 47 -12.33 11.92 -10.91
C ARG A 47 -12.22 11.64 -9.40
N ARG A 48 -12.64 12.60 -8.56
CA ARG A 48 -12.64 12.44 -7.09
C ARG A 48 -13.66 11.41 -6.63
N GLN A 49 -14.86 11.37 -7.23
CA GLN A 49 -15.88 10.36 -6.91
C GLN A 49 -15.40 8.97 -7.33
N VAL A 50 -14.85 8.82 -8.55
CA VAL A 50 -14.29 7.56 -9.04
C VAL A 50 -13.16 7.08 -8.13
N PHE A 51 -12.25 7.97 -7.73
CA PHE A 51 -11.15 7.62 -6.83
C PHE A 51 -11.65 7.10 -5.47
N TRP A 52 -12.47 7.88 -4.76
CA TRP A 52 -12.86 7.51 -3.40
C TRP A 52 -13.93 6.41 -3.31
N ARG A 53 -14.80 6.29 -4.33
CA ARG A 53 -15.92 5.32 -4.31
C ARG A 53 -15.63 4.01 -5.04
N ILE A 54 -14.69 4.01 -5.99
CA ILE A 54 -14.42 2.84 -6.85
C ILE A 54 -12.98 2.38 -6.67
N LEU A 55 -12.02 3.24 -6.99
CA LEU A 55 -10.61 2.86 -6.99
C LEU A 55 -10.11 2.48 -5.60
N VAL A 56 -10.29 3.35 -4.60
CA VAL A 56 -9.76 3.14 -3.24
C VAL A 56 -10.32 1.86 -2.60
N PRO A 57 -11.65 1.63 -2.55
CA PRO A 57 -12.20 0.41 -1.94
C PRO A 57 -11.75 -0.87 -2.65
N GLN A 58 -11.70 -0.87 -3.99
CA GLN A 58 -11.28 -2.06 -4.75
C GLN A 58 -9.78 -2.32 -4.64
N MET A 59 -8.97 -1.26 -4.70
CA MET A 59 -7.52 -1.34 -4.48
C MET A 59 -7.21 -1.97 -3.11
N TRP A 60 -7.94 -1.62 -2.05
CA TRP A 60 -7.71 -2.19 -0.72
C TRP A 60 -7.84 -3.71 -0.69
N LEU A 61 -8.83 -4.27 -1.38
CA LEU A 61 -8.99 -5.73 -1.50
C LEU A 61 -7.77 -6.38 -2.17
N TYR A 62 -7.21 -5.75 -3.21
CA TYR A 62 -6.00 -6.25 -3.88
C TYR A 62 -4.72 -6.00 -3.06
N ALA A 63 -4.68 -4.94 -2.25
CA ALA A 63 -3.54 -4.62 -1.41
C ALA A 63 -3.42 -5.56 -0.20
N LEU A 64 -4.54 -6.03 0.35
CA LEU A 64 -4.59 -6.87 1.55
C LEU A 64 -3.65 -8.09 1.49
N PRO A 65 -3.69 -8.95 0.45
CA PRO A 65 -2.75 -10.07 0.34
C PRO A 65 -1.27 -9.66 0.32
N GLY A 66 -0.95 -8.58 -0.40
CA GLY A 66 0.42 -8.06 -0.49
C GLY A 66 0.92 -7.48 0.84
N LEU A 67 0.05 -6.78 1.56
CA LEU A 67 0.34 -6.25 2.89
C LEU A 67 0.47 -7.37 3.92
N SER A 68 -0.37 -8.40 3.86
CA SER A 68 -0.26 -9.59 4.71
C SER A 68 1.07 -10.32 4.49
N ASN A 69 1.53 -10.43 3.24
CA ASN A 69 2.83 -11.01 2.94
C ASN A 69 3.99 -10.18 3.54
N LEU A 70 3.95 -8.85 3.39
CA LEU A 70 4.93 -7.96 4.02
C LEU A 70 4.94 -8.08 5.55
N TRP A 71 3.77 -8.22 6.16
CA TRP A 71 3.65 -8.39 7.61
C TRP A 71 4.29 -9.69 8.10
N VAL A 72 4.12 -10.80 7.37
CA VAL A 72 4.79 -12.07 7.70
C VAL A 72 6.31 -11.96 7.55
N ILE A 73 6.79 -11.28 6.50
CA ILE A 73 8.24 -11.03 6.32
C ILE A 73 8.79 -10.20 7.48
N LEU A 74 8.06 -9.17 7.92
CA LEU A 74 8.44 -8.33 9.06
C LEU A 74 8.61 -9.16 10.34
N ILE A 75 7.63 -10.02 10.64
CA ILE A 75 7.68 -10.92 11.81
C ILE A 75 8.85 -11.90 11.72
N LYS A 76 9.18 -12.38 10.52
CA LYS A 76 10.33 -13.27 10.31
C LYS A 76 11.68 -12.56 10.37
N ALA A 77 11.73 -11.26 10.12
CA ALA A 77 12.95 -10.45 10.17
C ALA A 77 13.25 -9.93 11.59
N THR A 78 12.24 -9.76 12.45
CA THR A 78 12.43 -9.33 13.85
C THR A 78 13.31 -10.24 14.72
N PRO A 79 13.32 -11.58 14.60
CA PRO A 79 14.21 -12.46 15.36
C PRO A 79 15.68 -12.41 14.93
N LEU A 80 15.98 -11.80 13.76
CA LEU A 80 17.33 -11.68 13.19
C LEU A 80 18.02 -10.35 13.58
N LEU A 81 17.37 -9.52 14.41
CA LEU A 81 17.90 -8.31 15.05
C LEU A 81 18.06 -8.55 16.54
#